data_AF-A0A2U8GN60-F1
#
_entry.id   AF-A0A2U8GN60-F1
#
_cell.length_a   1.000
_cell.length_b   1.000
_cell.length_c   1.000
_cell.angle_alpha   90.00
_cell.angle_beta   90.00
_cell.angle_gamma   90.00
#
_symmetry.space_group_name_H-M   'P 1'
#
loop_
_entity.id
_entity.type
_entity.pdbx_description
1 polymer ?
#
loop_
_entity_poly.entity_id
_entity_poly.type
_entity_poly.pdbx_seq_one_letter_code
_entity_poly.pdbx_strand_id
1 'polypeptide(L)' 'MLTCKEATRLSSEALDRGLSLRERLSLRMHIMMCKGCTNFEEQMRQLRIMTRRYASGDTGAQDDTTPPARTE' A
#
# COMPACT_ATOMS: atom_id res chain seq x y z
N MET A 1 -8.21 -15.60 -12.11
CA MET A 1 -7.18 -14.57 -11.87
C MET A 1 -7.89 -13.34 -11.36
N LEU A 2 -7.38 -12.70 -10.31
CA LEU A 2 -7.90 -11.40 -9.87
C LEU A 2 -7.61 -10.34 -10.94
N THR A 3 -8.54 -9.42 -11.13
CA THR A 3 -8.30 -8.18 -11.86
C THR A 3 -7.55 -7.18 -10.96
N CYS A 4 -6.87 -6.19 -11.56
CA CYS A 4 -6.19 -5.15 -10.81
C CYS A 4 -7.14 -4.41 -9.85
N LYS A 5 -8.42 -4.24 -10.24
CA LYS A 5 -9.46 -3.60 -9.42
C LYS A 5 -9.82 -4.45 -8.20
N GLU A 6 -9.94 -5.76 -8.36
CA GLU A 6 -10.20 -6.65 -7.22
C GLU A 6 -8.98 -6.77 -6.31
N ALA A 7 -7.77 -6.76 -6.88
CA ALA A 7 -6.53 -6.78 -6.12
C ALA A 7 -6.40 -5.52 -5.25
N THR A 8 -6.61 -4.32 -5.80
CA THR A 8 -6.58 -3.08 -5.02
C THR A 8 -7.70 -3.03 -3.99
N ARG A 9 -8.90 -3.55 -4.30
CA ARG A 9 -10.00 -3.68 -3.34
C ARG A 9 -9.63 -4.59 -2.16
N LEU A 10 -9.08 -5.77 -2.43
CA LEU A 10 -8.60 -6.70 -1.40
C LEU A 10 -7.46 -6.10 -0.57
N SER A 11 -6.54 -5.37 -1.20
CA SER A 11 -5.48 -4.65 -0.49
C SER A 11 -6.04 -3.58 0.46
N SER A 12 -7.08 -2.84 0.05
CA SER A 12 -7.78 -1.89 0.91
C SER A 12 -8.48 -2.61 2.05
N GLU A 13 -9.23 -3.67 1.76
CA GLU A 13 -9.92 -4.47 2.77
C GLU A 13 -8.94 -5.09 3.77
N ALA A 14 -7.72 -5.42 3.38
CA ALA A 14 -6.68 -5.91 4.28
C ALA A 14 -6.23 -4.87 5.34
N LEU A 15 -6.52 -3.59 5.13
CA LEU A 15 -6.26 -2.53 6.10
C LEU A 15 -7.38 -2.44 7.15
N ASP A 16 -8.62 -2.65 6.72
CA ASP A 16 -9.81 -2.54 7.58
C ASP A 16 -10.12 -3.85 8.31
N ARG A 17 -9.93 -4.99 7.63
CA ARG A 17 -10.23 -6.34 8.14
C ARG A 17 -9.10 -7.33 7.87
N GLY A 18 -9.12 -8.44 8.60
CA GLY A 18 -8.32 -9.60 8.23
C GLY A 18 -8.81 -10.20 6.91
N LEU A 19 -7.88 -10.43 5.97
CA LEU A 19 -8.14 -11.29 4.81
C LEU A 19 -8.09 -12.76 5.23
N SER A 20 -8.95 -13.58 4.64
CA SER A 20 -8.83 -15.03 4.70
C SER A 20 -7.54 -15.51 4.01
N LEU A 21 -7.07 -16.71 4.36
CA LEU A 21 -5.85 -17.27 3.78
C LEU A 21 -5.91 -17.35 2.24
N ARG A 22 -7.09 -17.68 1.69
CA ARG A 22 -7.33 -17.77 0.24
C ARG A 22 -7.27 -16.41 -0.44
N GLU A 23 -7.87 -15.39 0.15
CA GLU A 23 -7.82 -14.01 -0.36
C GLU A 23 -6.39 -13.49 -0.36
N ARG A 24 -5.67 -13.70 0.76
CA ARG A 24 -4.27 -13.29 0.89
C ARG A 24 -3.36 -13.96 -0.13
N LEU A 25 -3.54 -15.27 -0.38
CA LEU A 25 -2.75 -15.99 -1.38
C LEU A 25 -3.05 -15.51 -2.79
N SER A 26 -4.33 -15.32 -3.12
CA SER A 26 -4.75 -14.85 -4.45
C SER A 26 -4.20 -13.45 -4.74
N LEU A 27 -4.29 -12.55 -3.75
CA LEU A 27 -3.76 -11.19 -3.83
C LEU A 27 -2.23 -11.21 -4.03
N ARG A 28 -1.50 -12.04 -3.26
CA ARG A 28 -0.04 -12.19 -3.38
C ARG A 28 0.37 -12.66 -4.78
N MET A 29 -0.32 -13.67 -5.33
CA MET A 29 -0.05 -14.12 -6.69
C MET A 29 -0.22 -12.98 -7.71
N HIS A 30 -1.30 -12.20 -7.59
CA HIS A 30 -1.56 -11.08 -8.49
C HIS A 30 -0.48 -9.98 -8.37
N ILE A 31 -0.07 -9.65 -7.15
CA ILE A 31 0.97 -8.64 -6.90
C ILE A 31 2.32 -9.08 -7.48
N MET A 32 2.67 -10.37 -7.41
CA MET A 32 3.93 -10.87 -7.97
C MET A 32 3.98 -10.79 -9.50
N MET A 33 2.84 -10.90 -10.17
CA MET A 33 2.76 -10.85 -11.64
C MET A 33 2.44 -9.46 -12.21
N CYS A 34 1.97 -8.51 -11.39
CA CYS A 34 1.54 -7.19 -11.84
C CYS A 34 2.32 -6.08 -11.13
N LYS A 35 3.25 -5.45 -11.85
CA LYS A 35 4.07 -4.34 -11.35
C LYS A 35 3.26 -3.16 -10.80
N GLY A 36 2.11 -2.85 -11.40
CA GLY A 36 1.23 -1.77 -10.93
C GLY A 36 0.67 -2.06 -9.54
N CYS A 37 0.21 -3.28 -9.31
CA CYS A 37 -0.28 -3.73 -8.01
C CYS A 37 0.86 -3.87 -6.98
N THR A 38 2.08 -4.23 -7.40
CA THR A 38 3.29 -4.19 -6.54
C THR A 38 3.58 -2.78 -6.05
N ASN A 39 3.59 -1.80 -6.95
CA ASN A 39 3.85 -0.41 -6.57
C ASN A 39 2.75 0.15 -5.65
N PHE A 40 1.50 -0.19 -5.92
CA PHE A 40 0.38 0.20 -5.06
C PHE A 40 0.52 -0.37 -3.64
N GLU A 41 0.91 -1.64 -3.50
CA GLU A 41 1.10 -2.26 -2.18
C GLU A 41 2.25 -1.63 -1.39
N GLU A 42 3.34 -1.27 -2.08
CA GLU A 42 4.45 -0.50 -1.51
C GLU A 42 3.96 0.85 -0.97
N GLN A 43 3.23 1.62 -1.78
CA GLN A 43 2.71 2.93 -1.39
C GLN A 43 1.78 2.84 -0.17
N MET A 44 0.89 1.84 -0.14
CA MET A 44 -0.01 1.62 1.00
C MET A 44 0.75 1.25 2.28
N ARG A 45 1.82 0.47 2.15
CA ARG A 45 2.69 0.10 3.28
C ARG A 45 3.41 1.32 3.84
N GLN A 46 3.97 2.17 2.97
CA GLN A 46 4.63 3.39 3.40
C GLN A 46 3.68 4.35 4.08
N LEU A 47 2.48 4.57 3.51
CA LEU A 47 1.44 5.39 4.13
C LEU A 47 1.12 4.89 5.54
N ARG A 48 0.96 3.57 5.73
CA ARG A 48 0.72 2.98 7.05
C ARG A 48 1.86 3.22 8.05
N ILE A 49 3.10 3.14 7.60
CA ILE A 49 4.28 3.43 8.44
C ILE A 49 4.27 4.90 8.86
N MET A 50 4.04 5.82 7.92
CA MET A 50 3.96 7.26 8.19
C MET A 50 2.84 7.57 9.18
N THR A 51 1.62 7.07 8.95
CA THR A 51 0.48 7.27 9.87
C THR A 51 0.76 6.71 11.25
N ARG A 52 1.42 5.55 11.35
CA ARG A 52 1.78 4.96 12.65
C ARG A 52 2.84 5.77 13.39
N ARG A 53 3.85 6.26 12.69
CA ARG A 53 4.88 7.15 13.27
C ARG A 53 4.26 8.45 13.77
N TYR A 54 3.40 9.06 12.94
CA TYR A 54 2.64 10.26 13.30
C TYR A 54 1.80 10.03 14.56
N ALA A 55 1.01 8.95 14.60
CA ALA A 55 0.18 8.62 15.75
C ALA A 55 0.99 8.27 17.02
N SER A 56 2.25 7.82 16.87
CA SER A 56 3.12 7.48 18.01
C SER A 56 3.89 8.69 18.56
N GLY A 57 3.74 9.89 17.97
CA GLY A 57 4.46 11.09 18.38
C GLY A 57 5.96 11.06 18.09
N ASP A 58 6.44 10.04 17.36
CA ASP A 58 7.84 9.86 17.01
C ASP A 58 8.16 10.75 15.81
N THR A 59 8.35 12.04 16.10
CA THR A 59 8.78 13.04 15.12
C THR A 59 10.30 12.94 14.93
N GLY A 60 10.76 11.77 14.52
CA GLY A 60 12.09 11.59 13.96
C GLY A 60 12.06 12.05 12.50
N ALA A 61 12.55 13.27 12.26
CA ALA A 61 12.67 13.92 10.96
C ALA A 61 13.12 12.98 9.84
N GLN A 62 12.27 12.81 8.83
CA GLN A 62 12.66 12.61 7.43
C GLN A 62 11.66 13.39 6.57
N ASP A 63 11.91 14.70 6.48
CA ASP A 63 11.53 15.51 5.32
C ASP A 63 12.34 14.98 4.12
N ASP A 64 11.77 14.07 3.34
CA ASP A 64 12.30 13.75 2.01
C ASP A 64 11.19 13.21 1.10
N THR A 65 10.11 13.97 0.99
CA THR A 65 9.21 13.83 -0.16
C THR A 65 8.74 15.21 -0.60
N THR A 66 9.70 16.03 -1.02
CA THR A 66 9.43 17.12 -1.96
C THR A 66 8.75 16.50 -3.18
N PRO A 67 7.47 16.81 -3.47
CA PRO A 67 6.90 16.50 -4.78
C PRO A 67 7.77 17.24 -5.80
N PRO A 68 8.13 16.66 -6.97
CA PRO A 68 8.77 17.47 -7.99
C PRO A 68 7.86 18.66 -8.25
N ALA A 69 8.41 19.87 -8.08
CA ALA A 69 7.74 21.11 -8.38
C ALA A 69 7.10 20.94 -9.75
N ARG A 70 5.77 21.01 -9.81
CA ARG A 70 5.07 21.21 -11.08
C ARG A 70 5.46 22.60 -11.53
N THR A 71 6.47 22.70 -12.37
CA THR A 71 6.59 23.83 -13.28
C THR A 71 5.48 23.70 -14.32
N GLU A 72 4.81 24.81 -14.52
CA GLU A 72 3.73 25.07 -15.47
C GLU A 72 4.00 24.54 -16.89
#